data_AF-A0A9D7NS88-F1
#
_entry.id   AF-A0A9D7NS88-F1
#
_cell.length_a   1.000
_cell.length_b   1.000
_cell.length_c   1.000
_cell.angle_alpha   90.00
_cell.angle_beta   90.00
_cell.angle_gamma   90.00
#
_symmetry.space_group_name_H-M   'P 1'
#
loop_
_entity.id
_entity.type
_entity.pdbx_description
1 polymer ?
#
loop_
_entity_poly.entity_id
_entity_poly.type
_entity_poly.pdbx_seq_one_letter_code
_entity_poly.pdbx_strand_id
1 'polypeptide(L)'
;MASSLRYRVYLTPLLNSDSNTYGDEIDVTDKIRSTGVGQIRKSIDSSDYDVGVFTFSDLELTAFNLNGYFNENDTRSIFGSGRDRAKVRVEFMEYATVRDPLTGTVLSETETLTVTFRGLINEEATRLDVTAETIRFKVLSRDSVLRTTKVSGGVIGNNDLFSTAMFEILNVPKITSVLTVLQSNINPDLDLEIDDGSYFDDKGVKESLDQLLFASNSCMLIDDAGVVTIRPRTPAEDVDALNLYSKNDIHYRENIIDITAYNTGKQRMFTSFVVNDRETSNSVYVQAYGFRQKKVTLDFMTNVAKIDRIAARCVSEWKTPKIEVNVKVATQLAKGLRLLDPVSVSAPFRLNPPAGKFLPIIGVTKIGDADQPLPHVYGSIEIPGRLKFKVIEIEDSVEKFTSILKLRQAGTSAGDGQFDSPGQCGVIEFSMIGESVLCGEGNPCDNWNPSVIGSAQIGCTMIA
;
A
#
# COMPACT_ATOMS: atom_id res chain seq x y z
N MET A 1 -6.67 -24.09 19.16
CA MET A 1 -7.24 -23.95 17.80
C MET A 1 -6.19 -24.43 16.81
N ALA A 2 -6.58 -25.33 15.91
CA ALA A 2 -5.76 -25.63 14.73
C ALA A 2 -6.37 -24.82 13.58
N SER A 3 -5.56 -23.97 12.96
CA SER A 3 -5.96 -23.23 11.76
C SER A 3 -5.25 -23.81 10.54
N SER A 4 -5.99 -24.24 9.52
CA SER A 4 -5.41 -24.59 8.22
C SER A 4 -5.52 -23.39 7.30
N LEU A 5 -4.41 -23.03 6.65
CA LEU A 5 -4.32 -21.93 5.69
C LEU A 5 -4.16 -22.52 4.29
N ARG A 6 -4.95 -22.02 3.33
CA ARG A 6 -4.86 -22.44 1.93
C ARG A 6 -5.22 -21.29 1.01
N TYR A 7 -4.71 -21.29 -0.22
CA TYR A 7 -5.24 -20.47 -1.29
C TYR A 7 -6.12 -21.32 -2.21
N ARG A 8 -7.29 -20.79 -2.58
CA ARG A 8 -8.17 -21.36 -3.59
C ARG A 8 -8.10 -20.56 -4.88
N VAL A 9 -8.16 -21.27 -6.00
CA VAL A 9 -8.13 -20.67 -7.34
C VAL A 9 -9.38 -21.11 -8.09
N TYR A 10 -10.10 -20.11 -8.57
CA TYR A 10 -11.33 -20.26 -9.32
C TYR A 10 -11.14 -19.73 -10.73
N LEU A 11 -11.68 -20.44 -11.71
CA LEU A 11 -11.72 -20.03 -13.11
C LEU A 11 -13.17 -19.94 -13.60
N THR A 12 -13.51 -18.87 -14.29
CA THR A 12 -14.79 -18.71 -14.98
C THR A 12 -14.52 -18.66 -16.49
N PRO A 13 -14.76 -19.75 -17.23
CA PRO A 13 -14.49 -19.80 -18.67
C PRO A 13 -15.45 -18.88 -19.44
N LEU A 14 -14.96 -18.38 -20.57
CA LEU A 14 -15.77 -17.63 -21.52
C LEU A 14 -16.54 -18.62 -22.40
N LEU A 15 -17.87 -18.48 -22.46
CA LEU A 15 -18.73 -19.34 -23.27
C LEU A 15 -18.96 -18.77 -24.68
N ASN A 16 -18.83 -17.45 -24.83
CA ASN A 16 -19.02 -16.79 -26.12
C ASN A 16 -18.25 -15.46 -26.14
N SER A 17 -17.31 -15.34 -27.09
CA SER A 17 -16.43 -14.18 -27.25
C SER A 17 -17.16 -12.92 -27.68
N ASP A 18 -18.20 -13.05 -28.51
CA ASP A 18 -18.87 -11.93 -29.16
C ASP A 18 -19.84 -11.23 -28.21
N SER A 19 -20.46 -11.99 -27.33
CA SER A 19 -21.41 -11.49 -26.31
C SER A 19 -20.79 -11.27 -24.93
N ASN A 20 -19.52 -11.62 -24.74
CA ASN A 20 -18.87 -11.65 -23.41
C ASN A 20 -19.64 -12.46 -22.36
N THR A 21 -20.27 -13.56 -22.79
CA THR A 21 -21.04 -14.42 -21.88
C THR A 21 -20.10 -15.40 -21.17
N TYR A 22 -20.13 -15.40 -19.83
CA TYR A 22 -19.31 -16.26 -18.98
C TYR A 22 -20.12 -17.47 -18.47
N GLY A 23 -19.42 -18.59 -18.25
CA GLY A 23 -20.02 -19.80 -17.68
C GLY A 23 -20.02 -19.79 -16.16
N ASP A 24 -20.24 -20.96 -15.58
CA ASP A 24 -20.16 -21.15 -14.15
C ASP A 24 -18.70 -21.08 -13.67
N GLU A 25 -18.51 -20.59 -12.45
CA GLU A 25 -17.20 -20.55 -11.83
C GLU A 25 -16.81 -21.94 -11.30
N ILE A 26 -15.59 -22.36 -11.62
CA ILE A 26 -15.06 -23.69 -11.32
C ILE A 26 -13.88 -23.56 -10.36
N ASP A 27 -13.93 -24.29 -9.24
CA ASP A 27 -12.77 -24.44 -8.34
C ASP A 27 -11.75 -25.38 -9.00
N VAL A 28 -10.54 -24.86 -9.26
CA VAL A 28 -9.44 -25.62 -9.88
C VAL A 28 -8.25 -25.78 -8.93
N THR A 29 -8.45 -25.54 -7.63
CA THR A 29 -7.36 -25.49 -6.65
C THR A 29 -6.58 -26.81 -6.56
N ASP A 30 -7.21 -27.95 -6.82
CA ASP A 30 -6.56 -29.27 -6.86
C ASP A 30 -5.65 -29.45 -8.09
N LYS A 31 -5.88 -28.66 -9.15
CA LYS A 31 -5.06 -28.66 -10.37
C LYS A 31 -3.92 -27.67 -10.32
N ILE A 32 -3.93 -26.70 -9.40
CA ILE A 32 -2.84 -25.74 -9.25
C ILE A 32 -1.68 -26.39 -8.49
N ARG A 33 -0.45 -26.19 -8.98
CA ARG A 33 0.74 -26.67 -8.26
C ARG A 33 0.85 -25.95 -6.91
N SER A 34 1.45 -26.58 -5.91
CA SER A 34 1.64 -25.96 -4.58
C SER A 34 2.42 -24.64 -4.62
N THR A 35 3.40 -24.53 -5.52
CA THR A 35 4.15 -23.29 -5.83
C THR A 35 3.67 -22.63 -7.12
N GLY A 36 2.51 -23.04 -7.62
CA GLY A 36 1.97 -22.64 -8.92
C GLY A 36 1.34 -21.27 -8.92
N VAL A 37 1.02 -20.70 -7.76
CA VAL A 37 0.52 -19.33 -7.66
C VAL A 37 1.69 -18.38 -7.45
N GLY A 38 1.95 -17.52 -8.44
CA GLY A 38 2.95 -16.46 -8.35
C GLY A 38 2.63 -15.43 -7.26
N GLN A 39 3.53 -14.46 -7.10
CA GLN A 39 3.31 -13.35 -6.18
C GLN A 39 2.18 -12.45 -6.66
N ILE A 40 1.38 -11.96 -5.72
CA ILE A 40 0.31 -10.99 -5.98
C ILE A 40 0.75 -9.65 -5.42
N ARG A 41 0.82 -8.61 -6.24
CA ARG A 41 1.29 -7.27 -5.84
C ARG A 41 0.29 -6.19 -6.26
N LYS A 42 -0.05 -5.33 -5.31
CA LYS A 42 -0.87 -4.12 -5.50
C LYS A 42 -0.04 -2.92 -5.06
N SER A 43 0.09 -1.89 -5.89
CA SER A 43 0.98 -0.76 -5.56
C SER A 43 0.51 0.58 -6.14
N ILE A 44 0.65 1.63 -5.34
CA ILE A 44 0.54 3.04 -5.74
C ILE A 44 1.85 3.75 -5.43
N ASP A 45 2.34 4.60 -6.33
CA ASP A 45 3.50 5.47 -6.08
C ASP A 45 4.71 4.70 -5.51
N SER A 46 4.89 3.42 -5.89
CA SER A 46 5.89 2.55 -5.27
C SER A 46 7.26 2.63 -5.93
N SER A 47 7.36 3.29 -7.09
CA SER A 47 8.60 3.72 -7.76
C SER A 47 9.09 5.06 -7.19
N ASP A 48 10.41 5.28 -7.20
CA ASP A 48 11.03 6.46 -6.56
C ASP A 48 10.81 7.77 -7.32
N TYR A 49 10.58 7.68 -8.64
CA TYR A 49 10.44 8.84 -9.51
C TYR A 49 9.04 9.01 -10.09
N ASP A 50 8.21 7.95 -10.07
CA ASP A 50 6.87 8.01 -10.62
C ASP A 50 5.87 8.48 -9.56
N VAL A 51 5.01 9.43 -9.95
CA VAL A 51 3.97 10.00 -9.08
C VAL A 51 2.65 9.89 -9.82
N GLY A 52 1.64 9.31 -9.20
CA GLY A 52 0.34 9.04 -9.80
C GLY A 52 0.25 7.69 -10.50
N VAL A 53 1.33 6.92 -10.54
CA VAL A 53 1.34 5.63 -11.24
C VAL A 53 0.78 4.55 -10.33
N PHE A 54 -0.39 4.05 -10.73
CA PHE A 54 -1.00 2.87 -10.16
C PHE A 54 -0.65 1.64 -10.98
N THR A 55 -0.21 0.58 -10.30
CA THR A 55 0.08 -0.72 -10.93
C THR A 55 -0.44 -1.84 -10.06
N PHE A 56 -1.24 -2.71 -10.67
CA PHE A 56 -1.33 -4.09 -10.20
C PHE A 56 -0.30 -4.93 -10.95
N SER A 57 0.22 -5.95 -10.27
CA SER A 57 0.99 -6.98 -10.95
C SER A 57 0.08 -7.99 -11.60
N ASP A 58 0.52 -8.50 -12.73
CA ASP A 58 0.01 -9.74 -13.28
C ASP A 58 0.34 -10.90 -12.34
N LEU A 59 -0.49 -11.94 -12.39
CA LEU A 59 -0.27 -13.19 -11.69
C LEU A 59 0.16 -14.27 -12.70
N GLU A 60 1.16 -15.07 -12.34
CA GLU A 60 1.47 -16.30 -13.06
C GLU A 60 0.80 -17.47 -12.32
N LEU A 61 0.03 -18.28 -13.04
CA LEU A 61 -0.60 -19.49 -12.51
C LEU A 61 -0.07 -20.72 -13.24
N THR A 62 0.57 -21.64 -12.51
CA THR A 62 1.02 -22.93 -13.04
C THR A 62 0.13 -24.06 -12.55
N ALA A 63 -0.51 -24.75 -13.49
CA ALA A 63 -1.43 -25.85 -13.22
C ALA A 63 -0.96 -27.15 -13.90
N PHE A 64 -1.38 -28.28 -13.34
CA PHE A 64 -1.27 -29.59 -13.96
C PHE A 64 -2.33 -29.71 -15.06
N ASN A 65 -1.91 -29.91 -16.30
CA ASN A 65 -2.78 -30.04 -17.45
C ASN A 65 -2.99 -31.52 -17.83
N LEU A 66 -3.31 -32.34 -16.84
CA LEU A 66 -3.57 -33.77 -17.05
C LEU A 66 -4.79 -33.95 -17.96
N ASN A 67 -4.69 -34.87 -18.92
CA ASN A 67 -5.75 -35.19 -19.88
C ASN A 67 -6.26 -34.00 -20.73
N GLY A 68 -5.51 -32.89 -20.80
CA GLY A 68 -5.90 -31.72 -21.59
C GLY A 68 -7.02 -30.88 -20.96
N TYR A 69 -7.20 -30.94 -19.64
CA TYR A 69 -8.24 -30.21 -18.91
C TYR A 69 -8.26 -28.69 -19.13
N PHE A 70 -7.11 -28.11 -19.52
CA PHE A 70 -6.94 -26.71 -19.84
C PHE A 70 -6.55 -26.45 -21.30
N ASN A 71 -6.71 -27.44 -22.18
CA ASN A 71 -6.39 -27.27 -23.60
C ASN A 71 -7.38 -26.34 -24.29
N GLU A 72 -6.93 -25.67 -25.34
CA GLU A 72 -7.83 -24.97 -26.23
C GLU A 72 -8.41 -25.97 -27.25
N ASN A 73 -9.68 -25.78 -27.65
CA ASN A 73 -10.34 -26.58 -28.69
C ASN A 73 -10.37 -28.10 -28.39
N ASP A 74 -10.39 -28.47 -27.10
CA ASP A 74 -10.52 -29.85 -26.63
C ASP A 74 -11.85 -30.02 -25.90
N THR A 75 -12.64 -31.03 -26.27
CA THR A 75 -13.93 -31.32 -25.64
C THR A 75 -13.83 -31.67 -24.15
N ARG A 76 -12.63 -32.05 -23.69
CA ARG A 76 -12.34 -32.36 -22.28
C ARG A 76 -11.95 -31.13 -21.47
N SER A 77 -11.74 -29.99 -22.13
CA SER A 77 -11.32 -28.76 -21.50
C SER A 77 -12.49 -28.00 -20.88
N ILE A 78 -12.22 -27.25 -19.82
CA ILE A 78 -13.16 -26.28 -19.27
C ILE A 78 -13.35 -25.05 -20.19
N PHE A 79 -12.46 -24.86 -21.16
CA PHE A 79 -12.44 -23.71 -22.07
C PHE A 79 -13.07 -24.05 -23.42
N GLY A 80 -14.41 -23.95 -23.49
CA GLY A 80 -15.17 -24.30 -24.70
C GLY A 80 -14.97 -23.34 -25.89
N SER A 81 -14.72 -22.06 -25.63
CA SER A 81 -14.59 -21.01 -26.67
C SER A 81 -13.24 -20.31 -26.67
N GLY A 82 -12.25 -20.90 -25.99
CA GLY A 82 -10.93 -20.32 -25.80
C GLY A 82 -10.64 -19.98 -24.33
N ARG A 83 -9.36 -19.82 -24.04
CA ARG A 83 -8.85 -19.47 -22.70
C ARG A 83 -8.84 -17.97 -22.46
N ASP A 84 -8.67 -17.21 -23.53
CA ASP A 84 -8.47 -15.77 -23.45
C ASP A 84 -9.66 -15.09 -22.76
N ARG A 85 -9.36 -14.12 -21.91
CA ARG A 85 -10.35 -13.35 -21.13
C ARG A 85 -11.21 -14.16 -20.16
N ALA A 86 -10.90 -15.43 -19.92
CA ALA A 86 -11.50 -16.17 -18.81
C ALA A 86 -11.16 -15.49 -17.48
N LYS A 87 -12.12 -15.42 -16.56
CA LYS A 87 -11.92 -14.75 -15.27
C LYS A 87 -11.19 -15.69 -14.32
N VAL A 88 -10.29 -15.11 -13.55
CA VAL A 88 -9.55 -15.79 -12.49
C VAL A 88 -9.83 -15.09 -11.17
N ARG A 89 -10.13 -15.87 -10.13
CA ARG A 89 -10.26 -15.38 -8.76
C ARG A 89 -9.40 -16.23 -7.84
N VAL A 90 -8.58 -15.58 -7.03
CA VAL A 90 -7.76 -16.24 -5.98
C VAL A 90 -8.26 -15.78 -4.63
N GLU A 91 -8.48 -16.73 -3.73
CA GLU A 91 -8.95 -16.48 -2.37
C GLU A 91 -8.01 -17.08 -1.35
N PHE A 92 -7.73 -16.32 -0.29
CA PHE A 92 -7.11 -16.82 0.92
C PHE A 92 -8.20 -17.43 1.81
N MET A 93 -8.04 -18.71 2.14
CA MET A 93 -8.92 -19.49 2.97
C MET A 93 -8.27 -19.71 4.34
N GLU A 94 -9.01 -19.34 5.38
CA GLU A 94 -8.69 -19.68 6.76
C GLU A 94 -9.75 -20.64 7.29
N TYR A 95 -9.28 -21.82 7.72
CA TYR A 95 -10.12 -22.83 8.35
C TYR A 95 -9.82 -22.87 9.84
N ALA A 96 -10.75 -22.39 10.67
CA ALA A 96 -10.62 -22.43 12.12
C ALA A 96 -11.46 -23.57 12.70
N THR A 97 -10.80 -24.51 13.40
CA THR A 97 -11.47 -25.56 14.15
C THR A 97 -11.41 -25.27 15.65
N VAL A 98 -12.57 -25.07 16.26
CA VAL A 98 -12.71 -25.00 17.71
C VAL A 98 -12.93 -26.42 18.21
N ARG A 99 -12.07 -26.87 19.13
CA ARG A 99 -12.18 -28.18 19.76
C ARG A 99 -12.39 -28.03 21.25
N ASP A 100 -13.17 -28.93 21.82
CA ASP A 100 -13.27 -29.08 23.26
C ASP A 100 -11.90 -29.48 23.82
N PRO A 101 -11.31 -28.70 24.73
CA PRO A 101 -10.00 -28.99 25.30
C PRO A 101 -9.97 -30.28 26.13
N LEU A 102 -11.10 -30.77 26.62
CA LEU A 102 -11.20 -31.97 27.46
C LEU A 102 -11.46 -33.25 26.66
N THR A 103 -12.28 -33.16 25.60
CA THR A 103 -12.71 -34.34 24.82
C THR A 103 -12.07 -34.43 23.43
N GLY A 104 -11.46 -33.34 22.95
CA GLY A 104 -10.89 -33.25 21.60
C GLY A 104 -11.94 -33.19 20.48
N THR A 105 -13.23 -33.21 20.83
CA THR A 105 -14.34 -33.13 19.89
C THR A 105 -14.39 -31.77 19.20
N VAL A 106 -14.76 -31.73 17.93
CA VAL A 106 -14.94 -30.48 17.17
C VAL A 106 -16.25 -29.84 17.60
N LEU A 107 -16.17 -28.63 18.15
CA LEU A 107 -17.32 -27.85 18.61
C LEU A 107 -17.86 -26.95 17.50
N SER A 108 -16.98 -26.39 16.67
CA SER A 108 -17.35 -25.58 15.51
C SER A 108 -16.23 -25.54 14.49
N GLU A 109 -16.62 -25.40 13.23
CA GLU A 109 -15.72 -25.18 12.10
C GLU A 109 -16.17 -23.91 11.39
N THR A 110 -15.22 -23.01 11.15
CA THR A 110 -15.49 -21.76 10.47
C THR A 110 -14.52 -21.60 9.32
N GLU A 111 -15.09 -21.46 8.13
CA GLU A 111 -14.36 -21.18 6.91
C GLU A 111 -14.52 -19.69 6.59
N THR A 112 -13.41 -18.97 6.52
CA THR A 112 -13.39 -17.58 6.06
C THR A 112 -12.62 -17.48 4.76
N LEU A 113 -13.27 -16.97 3.72
CA LEU A 113 -12.68 -16.73 2.40
C LEU A 113 -12.47 -15.24 2.20
N THR A 114 -11.28 -14.86 1.75
CA THR A 114 -10.93 -13.47 1.44
C THR A 114 -10.32 -13.39 0.06
N VAL A 115 -10.90 -12.58 -0.82
CA VAL A 115 -10.38 -12.39 -2.18
C VAL A 115 -9.04 -11.68 -2.12
N THR A 116 -8.00 -12.27 -2.69
CA THR A 116 -6.66 -11.65 -2.76
C THR A 116 -6.35 -11.15 -4.17
N PHE A 117 -6.90 -11.78 -5.20
CA PHE A 117 -6.67 -11.39 -6.58
C PHE A 117 -7.86 -11.69 -7.50
N ARG A 118 -8.09 -10.79 -8.46
CA ARG A 118 -8.99 -11.02 -9.60
C ARG A 118 -8.35 -10.53 -10.88
N GLY A 119 -8.44 -11.34 -11.93
CA GLY A 119 -7.83 -11.02 -13.22
C GLY A 119 -8.47 -11.75 -14.38
N LEU A 120 -7.86 -11.59 -15.55
CA LEU A 120 -8.26 -12.20 -16.82
C LEU A 120 -7.07 -12.96 -17.40
N ILE A 121 -7.29 -14.18 -17.89
CA ILE A 121 -6.25 -14.92 -18.59
C ILE A 121 -5.90 -14.18 -19.88
N ASN A 122 -4.60 -13.99 -20.12
CA ASN A 122 -4.05 -13.57 -21.39
C ASN A 122 -3.46 -14.80 -22.09
N GLU A 123 -4.09 -15.18 -23.20
CA GLU A 123 -3.69 -16.37 -23.94
C GLU A 123 -2.34 -16.20 -24.64
N GLU A 124 -2.03 -15.01 -25.17
CA GLU A 124 -0.78 -14.76 -25.92
C GLU A 124 0.48 -15.07 -25.10
N ALA A 125 0.38 -14.90 -23.78
CA ALA A 125 1.45 -15.14 -22.83
C ALA A 125 1.33 -16.49 -22.09
N THR A 126 0.31 -17.30 -22.39
CA THR A 126 0.13 -18.64 -21.82
C THR A 126 1.08 -19.63 -22.49
N ARG A 127 1.67 -20.54 -21.70
CA ARG A 127 2.66 -21.52 -22.17
C ARG A 127 2.28 -22.91 -21.69
N LEU A 128 2.35 -23.88 -22.59
CA LEU A 128 2.11 -25.29 -22.30
C LEU A 128 3.42 -26.07 -22.41
N ASP A 129 3.76 -26.83 -21.38
CA ASP A 129 4.79 -27.84 -21.42
C ASP A 129 4.14 -29.23 -21.49
N VAL A 130 4.26 -29.85 -22.66
CA VAL A 130 3.67 -31.17 -22.95
C VAL A 130 4.40 -32.27 -22.19
N THR A 131 5.71 -32.15 -22.00
CA THR A 131 6.51 -33.20 -21.34
C THR A 131 6.28 -33.20 -19.83
N ALA A 132 6.19 -32.01 -19.24
CA ALA A 132 5.88 -31.86 -17.83
C ALA A 132 4.37 -31.94 -17.53
N GLU A 133 3.52 -32.02 -18.56
CA GLU A 133 2.05 -31.95 -18.46
C GLU A 133 1.59 -30.74 -17.63
N THR A 134 2.25 -29.59 -17.82
CA THR A 134 1.93 -28.35 -17.09
C THR A 134 1.55 -27.23 -18.03
N ILE A 135 0.61 -26.40 -17.59
CA ILE A 135 0.25 -25.16 -18.25
C ILE A 135 0.57 -23.99 -17.31
N ARG A 136 1.09 -22.92 -17.89
CA ARG A 136 1.39 -21.67 -17.22
C ARG A 136 0.54 -20.57 -17.84
N PHE A 137 -0.47 -20.13 -17.10
CA PHE A 137 -1.31 -19.00 -17.48
C PHE A 137 -0.66 -17.71 -17.03
N LYS A 138 -0.69 -16.71 -17.92
CA LYS A 138 -0.47 -15.33 -17.55
C LYS A 138 -1.83 -14.68 -17.27
N VAL A 139 -2.05 -14.24 -16.05
CA VAL A 139 -3.31 -13.63 -15.65
C VAL A 139 -3.07 -12.14 -15.43
N LEU A 140 -3.64 -11.32 -16.30
CA LEU A 140 -3.56 -9.88 -16.18
C LEU A 140 -4.56 -9.40 -15.13
N SER A 141 -4.15 -8.42 -14.33
CA SER A 141 -5.05 -7.71 -13.43
C SER A 141 -6.11 -6.93 -14.21
N ARG A 142 -7.23 -6.60 -13.56
CA ARG A 142 -8.36 -5.93 -14.23
C ARG A 142 -8.02 -4.53 -14.78
N ASP A 143 -7.01 -3.84 -14.25
CA ASP A 143 -6.52 -2.55 -14.79
C ASP A 143 -5.86 -2.70 -16.17
N SER A 144 -5.50 -3.91 -16.61
CA SER A 144 -4.97 -4.15 -17.96
C SER A 144 -5.92 -3.68 -19.07
N VAL A 145 -7.24 -3.62 -18.81
CA VAL A 145 -8.22 -3.06 -19.74
C VAL A 145 -7.95 -1.58 -20.04
N LEU A 146 -7.39 -0.83 -19.08
CA LEU A 146 -7.04 0.58 -19.23
C LEU A 146 -5.84 0.78 -20.17
N ARG A 147 -4.96 -0.23 -20.28
CA ARG A 147 -3.78 -0.19 -21.17
C ARG A 147 -4.12 -0.51 -22.62
N THR A 148 -5.23 -1.21 -22.85
CA THR A 148 -5.67 -1.65 -24.18
C THR A 148 -6.84 -0.84 -24.74
N THR A 149 -7.27 0.20 -24.04
CA THR A 149 -8.40 1.05 -24.41
C THR A 149 -7.91 2.45 -24.76
N LYS A 150 -8.52 3.06 -25.77
CA LYS A 150 -8.27 4.44 -26.18
C LYS A 150 -9.44 5.32 -25.79
N VAL A 151 -9.15 6.59 -25.52
CA VAL A 151 -10.16 7.63 -25.37
C VAL A 151 -10.72 7.96 -26.75
N SER A 152 -12.04 7.96 -26.89
CA SER A 152 -12.67 8.31 -28.16
C SER A 152 -12.60 9.82 -28.38
N GLY A 153 -12.38 10.24 -29.63
CA GLY A 153 -12.25 11.66 -29.96
C GLY A 153 -13.50 12.47 -29.59
N GLY A 154 -13.29 13.66 -29.04
CA GLY A 154 -14.36 14.59 -28.67
C GLY A 154 -15.18 14.18 -27.44
N VAL A 155 -14.73 13.17 -26.68
CA VAL A 155 -15.35 12.79 -25.41
C VAL A 155 -15.05 13.82 -24.32
N ILE A 156 -13.82 14.33 -24.29
CA ILE A 156 -13.39 15.35 -23.32
C ILE A 156 -13.50 16.73 -23.94
N GLY A 157 -14.33 17.57 -23.34
CA GLY A 157 -14.54 18.95 -23.71
C GLY A 157 -13.55 19.92 -23.07
N ASN A 158 -13.42 21.09 -23.69
CA ASN A 158 -12.75 22.22 -23.05
C ASN A 158 -13.60 22.70 -21.86
N ASN A 159 -12.93 23.04 -20.78
CA ASN A 159 -13.48 23.41 -19.48
C ASN A 159 -14.12 22.27 -18.67
N ASP A 160 -14.00 21.02 -19.10
CA ASP A 160 -14.39 19.90 -18.25
C ASP A 160 -13.49 19.83 -17.01
N LEU A 161 -14.10 19.59 -15.86
CA LEU A 161 -13.35 19.34 -14.63
C LEU A 161 -12.57 18.03 -14.75
N PHE A 162 -11.42 17.93 -14.08
CA PHE A 162 -10.63 16.68 -14.03
C PHE A 162 -11.48 15.49 -13.58
N SER A 163 -12.36 15.68 -12.59
CA SER A 163 -13.29 14.64 -12.13
C SER A 163 -14.25 14.17 -13.23
N THR A 164 -14.75 15.11 -14.04
CA THR A 164 -15.66 14.83 -15.17
C THR A 164 -14.91 14.07 -16.25
N ALA A 165 -13.73 14.55 -16.64
CA ALA A 165 -12.92 13.91 -17.66
C ALA A 165 -12.46 12.49 -17.25
N MET A 166 -12.05 12.31 -15.98
CA MET A 166 -11.72 10.98 -15.46
C MET A 166 -12.92 10.03 -15.52
N PHE A 167 -14.12 10.51 -15.18
CA PHE A 167 -15.33 9.72 -15.28
C PHE A 167 -15.62 9.32 -16.72
N GLU A 168 -15.59 10.25 -17.67
CA GLU A 168 -15.90 9.98 -19.08
C GLU A 168 -14.88 9.04 -19.75
N ILE A 169 -13.59 9.19 -19.42
CA ILE A 169 -12.53 8.28 -19.86
C ILE A 169 -12.77 6.85 -19.36
N LEU A 170 -13.27 6.69 -18.13
CA LEU A 170 -13.52 5.39 -17.51
C LEU A 170 -14.88 4.79 -17.88
N ASN A 171 -15.89 5.63 -18.15
CA ASN A 171 -17.27 5.24 -18.40
C ASN A 171 -17.51 4.82 -19.86
N VAL A 172 -16.66 3.92 -20.36
CA VAL A 172 -16.81 3.31 -21.69
C VAL A 172 -17.17 1.82 -21.57
N PRO A 173 -17.99 1.25 -22.49
CA PRO A 173 -18.46 -0.14 -22.39
C PRO A 173 -17.34 -1.18 -22.22
N LYS A 174 -16.20 -0.95 -22.88
CA LYS A 174 -15.03 -1.85 -22.78
C LYS A 174 -14.49 -1.93 -21.34
N ILE A 175 -14.46 -0.80 -20.62
CA ILE A 175 -13.98 -0.73 -19.23
C ILE A 175 -15.09 -1.18 -18.26
N THR A 176 -16.30 -0.67 -18.45
CA THR A 176 -17.44 -0.96 -17.55
C THR A 176 -17.92 -2.41 -17.59
N SER A 177 -17.56 -3.17 -18.64
CA SER A 177 -17.76 -4.63 -18.69
C SER A 177 -16.93 -5.42 -17.67
N VAL A 178 -15.84 -4.83 -17.15
CA VAL A 178 -14.88 -5.47 -16.22
C VAL A 178 -14.80 -4.74 -14.88
N LEU A 179 -14.88 -3.41 -14.91
CA LEU A 179 -14.75 -2.53 -13.75
C LEU A 179 -16.06 -1.80 -13.48
N THR A 180 -16.37 -1.57 -12.21
CA THR A 180 -17.52 -0.74 -11.81
C THR A 180 -17.05 0.70 -11.64
N VAL A 181 -17.59 1.61 -12.44
CA VAL A 181 -17.22 3.04 -12.42
C VAL A 181 -18.44 3.83 -11.96
N LEU A 182 -18.29 4.56 -10.85
CA LEU A 182 -19.33 5.41 -10.29
C LEU A 182 -18.79 6.82 -10.15
N GLN A 183 -19.54 7.82 -10.64
CA GLN A 183 -19.14 9.21 -10.55
C GLN A 183 -18.94 9.67 -9.09
N SER A 184 -19.74 9.14 -8.15
CA SER A 184 -19.60 9.40 -6.71
C SER A 184 -18.26 8.97 -6.11
N ASN A 185 -17.54 8.07 -6.78
CA ASN A 185 -16.26 7.54 -6.31
C ASN A 185 -15.07 8.26 -6.93
N ILE A 186 -15.30 9.31 -7.72
CA ILE A 186 -14.26 10.10 -8.38
C ILE A 186 -14.21 11.47 -7.70
N ASN A 187 -13.33 11.59 -6.72
CA ASN A 187 -13.14 12.80 -5.93
C ASN A 187 -11.64 13.18 -5.90
N PRO A 188 -11.11 13.80 -6.96
CA PRO A 188 -9.73 14.22 -7.00
C PRO A 188 -9.42 15.33 -5.97
N ASP A 189 -8.19 15.38 -5.49
CA ASP A 189 -7.69 16.37 -4.53
C ASP A 189 -7.70 17.80 -5.08
N LEU A 190 -7.25 17.96 -6.33
CA LEU A 190 -7.35 19.20 -7.08
C LEU A 190 -8.22 18.96 -8.31
N ASP A 191 -9.37 19.63 -8.38
CA ASP A 191 -10.31 19.55 -9.50
C ASP A 191 -10.32 20.88 -10.26
N LEU A 192 -9.67 20.90 -11.42
CA LEU A 192 -9.58 22.08 -12.28
C LEU A 192 -10.18 21.77 -13.63
N GLU A 193 -10.60 22.84 -14.31
CA GLU A 193 -11.06 22.79 -15.68
C GLU A 193 -9.89 22.58 -16.66
N ILE A 194 -10.05 21.65 -17.60
CA ILE A 194 -9.12 21.37 -18.71
C ILE A 194 -9.16 22.53 -19.72
N ASP A 195 -8.01 22.96 -20.22
CA ASP A 195 -7.96 24.04 -21.20
C ASP A 195 -8.12 23.53 -22.64
N ASP A 196 -7.53 22.37 -22.95
CA ASP A 196 -7.62 21.71 -24.26
C ASP A 196 -7.96 20.22 -24.11
N GLY A 197 -9.23 19.88 -24.30
CA GLY A 197 -9.75 18.51 -24.24
C GLY A 197 -9.32 17.65 -25.44
N SER A 198 -9.03 18.27 -26.60
CA SER A 198 -8.62 17.55 -27.81
C SER A 198 -7.28 16.83 -27.65
N TYR A 199 -6.49 17.23 -26.65
CA TYR A 199 -5.27 16.53 -26.26
C TYR A 199 -5.49 15.04 -25.97
N PHE A 200 -6.66 14.68 -25.44
CA PHE A 200 -6.96 13.30 -25.05
C PHE A 200 -7.49 12.44 -26.20
N ASP A 201 -7.79 13.04 -27.35
CA ASP A 201 -8.36 12.33 -28.49
C ASP A 201 -7.40 11.24 -28.99
N ASP A 202 -7.93 10.02 -29.15
CA ASP A 202 -7.20 8.82 -29.61
C ASP A 202 -5.99 8.38 -28.76
N LYS A 203 -5.79 9.01 -27.59
CA LYS A 203 -4.76 8.61 -26.62
C LYS A 203 -5.15 7.37 -25.83
N GLY A 204 -4.15 6.68 -25.29
CA GLY A 204 -4.36 5.54 -24.40
C GLY A 204 -5.02 5.99 -23.09
N VAL A 205 -6.06 5.28 -22.65
CA VAL A 205 -6.78 5.60 -21.40
C VAL A 205 -5.82 5.68 -20.21
N LYS A 206 -4.88 4.73 -20.09
CA LYS A 206 -3.88 4.75 -19.01
C LYS A 206 -2.99 6.00 -19.05
N GLU A 207 -2.53 6.41 -20.22
CA GLU A 207 -1.69 7.60 -20.37
C GLU A 207 -2.47 8.86 -19.97
N SER A 208 -3.70 9.00 -20.48
CA SER A 208 -4.59 10.12 -20.15
C SER A 208 -4.89 10.18 -18.66
N LEU A 209 -5.21 9.04 -18.03
CA LEU A 209 -5.47 8.96 -16.60
C LEU A 209 -4.23 9.26 -15.77
N ASP A 210 -3.04 8.80 -16.15
CA ASP A 210 -1.81 9.07 -15.39
C ASP A 210 -1.50 10.57 -15.35
N GLN A 211 -1.72 11.27 -16.47
CA GLN A 211 -1.53 12.72 -16.51
C GLN A 211 -2.58 13.47 -15.69
N LEU A 212 -3.86 13.07 -15.77
CA LEU A 212 -4.93 13.66 -14.97
C LEU A 212 -4.74 13.37 -13.47
N LEU A 213 -4.32 12.17 -13.08
CA LEU A 213 -4.04 11.79 -11.70
C LEU A 213 -2.82 12.55 -11.15
N PHE A 214 -1.80 12.77 -11.98
CA PHE A 214 -0.68 13.64 -11.62
C PHE A 214 -1.13 15.09 -11.41
N ALA A 215 -1.84 15.67 -12.40
CA ALA A 215 -2.29 17.06 -12.37
C ALA A 215 -3.24 17.35 -11.20
N SER A 216 -4.10 16.39 -10.87
CA SER A 216 -5.02 16.47 -9.74
C SER A 216 -4.39 16.11 -8.39
N ASN A 217 -3.11 15.75 -8.34
CA ASN A 217 -2.44 15.19 -7.15
C ASN A 217 -3.26 14.08 -6.46
N SER A 218 -3.85 13.18 -7.26
CA SER A 218 -4.69 12.08 -6.78
C SER A 218 -4.12 10.70 -7.12
N CYS A 219 -4.73 9.65 -6.59
CA CYS A 219 -4.47 8.28 -6.99
C CYS A 219 -5.78 7.55 -7.31
N MET A 220 -5.66 6.56 -8.18
CA MET A 220 -6.75 5.65 -8.53
C MET A 220 -6.52 4.32 -7.81
N LEU A 221 -7.58 3.81 -7.19
CA LEU A 221 -7.63 2.52 -6.53
C LEU A 221 -8.72 1.67 -7.19
N ILE A 222 -8.49 0.36 -7.24
CA ILE A 222 -9.51 -0.61 -7.63
C ILE A 222 -9.60 -1.60 -6.48
N ASP A 223 -10.79 -1.74 -5.91
CA ASP A 223 -11.02 -2.69 -4.84
C ASP A 223 -11.16 -4.13 -5.37
N ASP A 224 -11.32 -5.10 -4.46
CA ASP A 224 -11.50 -6.50 -4.84
C ASP A 224 -12.82 -6.75 -5.58
N ALA A 225 -13.84 -5.89 -5.41
CA ALA A 225 -15.07 -5.94 -6.19
C ALA A 225 -14.86 -5.49 -7.64
N GLY A 226 -13.80 -4.73 -7.93
CA GLY A 226 -13.55 -4.10 -9.22
C GLY A 226 -14.13 -2.69 -9.33
N VAL A 227 -14.49 -2.08 -8.20
CA VAL A 227 -14.97 -0.70 -8.12
C VAL A 227 -13.78 0.24 -8.18
N VAL A 228 -13.82 1.17 -9.13
CA VAL A 228 -12.81 2.21 -9.28
C VAL A 228 -13.12 3.35 -8.31
N THR A 229 -12.11 3.78 -7.57
CA THR A 229 -12.16 4.96 -6.70
C THR A 229 -10.97 5.87 -6.99
N ILE A 230 -11.23 7.15 -7.24
CA ILE A 230 -10.19 8.17 -7.37
C ILE A 230 -10.31 9.11 -6.18
N ARG A 231 -9.22 9.26 -5.44
CA ARG A 231 -9.21 10.02 -4.18
C ARG A 231 -7.87 10.71 -3.94
N PRO A 232 -7.80 11.66 -2.99
CA PRO A 232 -6.53 12.22 -2.53
C PRO A 232 -5.62 11.15 -1.94
N ARG A 233 -4.32 11.46 -1.87
CA ARG A 233 -3.29 10.59 -1.26
C ARG A 233 -3.38 10.49 0.27
N THR A 234 -4.43 11.03 0.88
CA THR A 234 -4.62 11.00 2.33
C THR A 234 -4.93 9.56 2.79
N PRO A 235 -4.48 9.19 4.00
CA PRO A 235 -4.84 7.89 4.57
C PRO A 235 -6.35 7.69 4.60
N ALA A 236 -6.79 6.43 4.55
CA ALA A 236 -8.19 6.08 4.82
C ALA A 236 -8.58 6.54 6.24
N GLU A 237 -9.74 7.18 6.35
CA GLU A 237 -10.33 7.62 7.63
C GLU A 237 -11.48 6.72 8.08
N ASP A 238 -11.95 5.85 7.19
CA ASP A 238 -13.03 4.89 7.40
C ASP A 238 -12.56 3.59 8.10
N VAL A 239 -11.26 3.46 8.40
CA VAL A 239 -10.67 2.24 8.96
C VAL A 239 -9.71 2.57 10.09
N ASP A 240 -9.79 1.76 11.16
CA ASP A 240 -8.84 1.81 12.26
C ASP A 240 -7.43 1.42 11.82
N ALA A 241 -6.42 2.03 12.45
CA ALA A 241 -5.04 1.73 12.12
C ALA A 241 -4.67 0.28 12.50
N LEU A 242 -4.05 -0.46 11.57
CA LEU A 242 -3.43 -1.73 11.91
C LEU A 242 -2.19 -1.47 12.76
N ASN A 243 -2.17 -2.05 13.96
CA ASN A 243 -1.03 -1.91 14.87
C ASN A 243 -0.04 -3.08 14.67
N LEU A 244 1.19 -2.74 14.31
CA LEU A 244 2.27 -3.68 14.09
C LEU A 244 3.35 -3.51 15.17
N TYR A 245 3.69 -4.62 15.83
CA TYR A 245 4.61 -4.69 16.95
C TYR A 245 5.81 -5.56 16.59
N SER A 246 7.00 -4.99 16.71
CA SER A 246 8.27 -5.68 16.54
C SER A 246 8.57 -6.63 17.70
N LYS A 247 9.62 -7.43 17.55
CA LYS A 247 10.10 -8.35 18.59
C LYS A 247 10.50 -7.59 19.86
N ASN A 248 10.17 -8.16 21.01
CA ASN A 248 10.29 -7.63 22.36
C ASN A 248 9.35 -6.46 22.68
N ASP A 249 8.15 -6.45 22.10
CA ASP A 249 7.05 -5.60 22.59
C ASP A 249 6.80 -5.92 24.08
N ILE A 250 6.66 -4.88 24.91
CA ILE A 250 6.51 -5.02 26.37
C ILE A 250 5.27 -5.82 26.79
N HIS A 251 4.29 -5.96 25.88
CA HIS A 251 3.06 -6.68 26.09
C HIS A 251 3.01 -8.01 25.31
N TYR A 252 4.11 -8.43 24.69
CA TYR A 252 4.20 -9.67 23.91
C TYR A 252 3.19 -9.78 22.75
N ARG A 253 2.80 -8.65 22.13
CA ARG A 253 1.84 -8.60 21.01
C ARG A 253 2.50 -8.70 19.64
N GLU A 254 3.67 -9.33 19.59
CA GLU A 254 4.55 -9.36 18.43
C GLU A 254 3.87 -9.97 17.21
N ASN A 255 3.81 -9.21 16.11
CA ASN A 255 3.15 -9.64 14.87
C ASN A 255 3.96 -9.31 13.61
N ILE A 256 5.12 -8.67 13.77
CA ILE A 256 6.08 -8.43 12.70
C ILE A 256 7.07 -9.60 12.61
N ILE A 257 7.19 -10.16 11.41
CA ILE A 257 8.17 -11.21 11.11
C ILE A 257 9.55 -10.57 10.86
N ASP A 258 9.58 -9.53 10.03
CA ASP A 258 10.81 -8.85 9.61
C ASP A 258 10.56 -7.39 9.19
N ILE A 259 11.58 -6.54 9.30
CA ILE A 259 11.56 -5.14 8.87
C ILE A 259 12.76 -4.91 7.96
N THR A 260 12.50 -4.46 6.73
CA THR A 260 13.54 -4.26 5.71
C THR A 260 13.35 -2.92 4.99
N ALA A 261 14.35 -2.52 4.21
CA ALA A 261 14.30 -1.34 3.34
C ALA A 261 13.89 -0.02 4.04
N TYR A 262 14.29 0.16 5.31
CA TYR A 262 14.05 1.43 6.01
C TYR A 262 14.76 2.58 5.30
N ASN A 263 14.03 3.66 5.07
CA ASN A 263 14.55 4.86 4.48
C ASN A 263 13.92 6.12 5.09
N THR A 264 14.74 7.14 5.29
CA THR A 264 14.31 8.49 5.73
C THR A 264 13.40 9.23 4.74
N GLY A 265 13.25 8.73 3.50
CA GLY A 265 12.33 9.30 2.52
C GLY A 265 12.91 10.43 1.66
N LYS A 266 14.19 10.77 1.84
CA LYS A 266 14.84 11.85 1.11
C LYS A 266 14.81 11.64 -0.40
N GLN A 267 14.82 10.38 -0.90
CA GLN A 267 14.84 10.10 -2.34
C GLN A 267 13.59 10.58 -3.10
N ARG A 268 12.45 10.65 -2.42
CA ARG A 268 11.15 11.05 -2.98
C ARG A 268 10.71 12.47 -2.61
N MET A 269 11.60 13.23 -2.01
CA MET A 269 11.34 14.61 -1.65
C MET A 269 11.64 15.51 -2.85
N PHE A 270 10.68 16.36 -3.20
CA PHE A 270 10.81 17.35 -4.28
C PHE A 270 10.46 18.74 -3.71
N THR A 271 11.45 19.61 -3.64
CA THR A 271 11.31 20.97 -3.12
C THR A 271 10.95 21.98 -4.22
N SER A 272 11.03 21.56 -5.49
CA SER A 272 10.70 22.34 -6.68
C SER A 272 9.98 21.46 -7.71
N PHE A 273 8.94 21.99 -8.34
CA PHE A 273 8.27 21.39 -9.47
C PHE A 273 8.26 22.36 -10.65
N VAL A 274 8.54 21.84 -11.84
CA VAL A 274 8.41 22.57 -13.10
C VAL A 274 7.28 21.94 -13.89
N VAL A 275 6.21 22.68 -14.11
CA VAL A 275 5.05 22.26 -14.92
C VAL A 275 4.94 23.21 -16.11
N ASN A 276 5.02 22.68 -17.33
CA ASN A 276 5.01 23.48 -18.57
C ASN A 276 6.01 24.65 -18.53
N ASP A 277 7.26 24.34 -18.16
CA ASP A 277 8.37 25.29 -18.00
C ASP A 277 8.18 26.39 -16.94
N ARG A 278 7.16 26.29 -16.09
CA ARG A 278 6.96 27.17 -14.94
C ARG A 278 7.40 26.51 -13.65
N GLU A 279 8.36 27.12 -12.98
CA GLU A 279 8.88 26.63 -11.71
C GLU A 279 8.08 27.16 -10.52
N THR A 280 7.68 26.25 -9.63
CA THR A 280 7.23 26.57 -8.27
C THR A 280 8.14 25.84 -7.28
N SER A 281 8.69 26.58 -6.32
CA SER A 281 9.59 26.03 -5.30
C SER A 281 9.29 26.59 -3.92
N ASN A 282 9.71 25.87 -2.87
CA ASN A 282 9.58 26.32 -1.49
C ASN A 282 10.95 26.58 -0.88
N SER A 283 11.30 27.87 -0.73
CA SER A 283 12.62 28.31 -0.27
C SER A 283 13.01 27.79 1.12
N VAL A 284 12.04 27.68 2.04
CA VAL A 284 12.28 27.17 3.41
C VAL A 284 12.76 25.71 3.37
N TYR A 285 12.07 24.87 2.60
CA TYR A 285 12.44 23.46 2.49
C TYR A 285 13.66 23.23 1.58
N VAL A 286 13.91 24.11 0.61
CA VAL A 286 15.16 24.11 -0.16
C VAL A 286 16.35 24.38 0.77
N GLN A 287 16.24 25.33 1.71
CA GLN A 287 17.30 25.59 2.70
C GLN A 287 17.47 24.41 3.66
N ALA A 288 16.37 23.81 4.13
CA ALA A 288 16.42 22.71 5.10
C ALA A 288 16.94 21.39 4.51
N TYR A 289 16.57 21.06 3.26
CA TYR A 289 16.77 19.72 2.69
C TYR A 289 17.47 19.71 1.32
N GLY A 290 17.82 20.87 0.77
CA GLY A 290 18.47 21.01 -0.53
C GLY A 290 17.48 21.13 -1.69
N PHE A 291 17.99 21.55 -2.85
CA PHE A 291 17.19 21.72 -4.06
C PHE A 291 17.01 20.39 -4.80
N ARG A 292 15.75 19.94 -4.92
CA ARG A 292 15.37 18.78 -5.73
C ARG A 292 14.17 19.14 -6.61
N GLN A 293 14.33 18.96 -7.91
CA GLN A 293 13.35 19.37 -8.90
C GLN A 293 12.77 18.18 -9.66
N LYS A 294 11.45 18.22 -9.92
CA LYS A 294 10.77 17.33 -10.87
C LYS A 294 10.13 18.16 -11.98
N LYS A 295 10.40 17.80 -13.23
CA LYS A 295 9.81 18.44 -14.42
C LYS A 295 8.75 17.54 -15.03
N VAL A 296 7.59 18.11 -15.32
CA VAL A 296 6.46 17.44 -16.00
C VAL A 296 5.87 18.38 -17.03
N THR A 297 5.38 17.81 -18.14
CA THR A 297 4.69 18.55 -19.19
C THR A 297 3.25 18.05 -19.26
N LEU A 298 2.29 18.96 -19.27
CA LEU A 298 0.86 18.76 -19.28
C LEU A 298 0.26 19.62 -20.39
N ASP A 299 0.30 19.17 -21.64
CA ASP A 299 -0.04 20.02 -22.79
C ASP A 299 -1.53 20.42 -22.83
N PHE A 300 -2.42 19.66 -22.16
CA PHE A 300 -3.84 20.00 -22.00
C PHE A 300 -4.11 21.19 -21.07
N MET A 301 -3.08 21.72 -20.40
CA MET A 301 -3.13 22.90 -19.55
C MET A 301 -2.31 24.04 -20.16
N THR A 302 -2.97 25.13 -20.53
CA THR A 302 -2.34 26.33 -21.11
C THR A 302 -2.45 27.55 -20.19
N ASN A 303 -3.42 27.55 -19.28
CA ASN A 303 -3.65 28.64 -18.35
C ASN A 303 -2.58 28.65 -17.24
N VAL A 304 -1.80 29.74 -17.23
CA VAL A 304 -0.71 29.98 -16.28
C VAL A 304 -1.15 29.85 -14.81
N ALA A 305 -2.31 30.41 -14.43
CA ALA A 305 -2.77 30.37 -13.05
C ALA A 305 -3.16 28.95 -12.63
N LYS A 306 -3.73 28.15 -13.54
CA LYS A 306 -4.05 26.73 -13.27
C LYS A 306 -2.76 25.91 -13.14
N ILE A 307 -1.76 26.14 -14.00
CA ILE A 307 -0.44 25.50 -13.94
C ILE A 307 0.25 25.78 -12.61
N ASP A 308 0.27 27.04 -12.16
CA ASP A 308 0.89 27.42 -10.89
C ASP A 308 0.17 26.76 -9.69
N ARG A 309 -1.16 26.57 -9.76
CA ARG A 309 -1.93 25.83 -8.74
C ARG A 309 -1.57 24.34 -8.71
N ILE A 310 -1.41 23.69 -9.86
CA ILE A 310 -0.99 22.29 -9.96
C ILE A 310 0.40 22.13 -9.34
N ALA A 311 1.37 22.96 -9.76
CA ALA A 311 2.73 22.91 -9.26
C ALA A 311 2.81 23.16 -7.74
N ALA A 312 2.07 24.15 -7.22
CA ALA A 312 1.99 24.43 -5.80
C ALA A 312 1.41 23.25 -5.01
N ARG A 313 0.38 22.58 -5.54
CA ARG A 313 -0.19 21.38 -4.89
C ARG A 313 0.81 20.23 -4.87
N CYS A 314 1.52 19.96 -5.96
CA CYS A 314 2.58 18.97 -6.01
C CYS A 314 3.71 19.27 -5.00
N VAL A 315 4.20 20.51 -4.93
CA VAL A 315 5.21 20.90 -3.92
C VAL A 315 4.66 20.65 -2.52
N SER A 316 3.40 21.00 -2.24
CA SER A 316 2.81 20.83 -0.90
C SER A 316 2.81 19.37 -0.43
N GLU A 317 2.59 18.41 -1.33
CA GLU A 317 2.56 16.98 -1.00
C GLU A 317 3.95 16.37 -0.82
N TRP A 318 4.93 16.79 -1.63
CA TRP A 318 6.22 16.12 -1.78
C TRP A 318 7.42 16.89 -1.20
N LYS A 319 7.23 18.09 -0.65
CA LYS A 319 8.29 18.94 -0.08
C LYS A 319 9.02 18.36 1.13
N THR A 320 8.39 17.46 1.89
CA THR A 320 8.98 16.89 3.11
C THR A 320 9.43 15.44 2.90
N PRO A 321 10.56 15.02 3.48
CA PRO A 321 10.94 13.62 3.50
C PRO A 321 9.94 12.83 4.36
N LYS A 322 9.45 11.70 3.84
CA LYS A 322 8.48 10.82 4.52
C LYS A 322 9.11 9.44 4.67
N ILE A 323 9.20 8.93 5.90
CA ILE A 323 9.83 7.63 6.16
C ILE A 323 9.14 6.54 5.34
N GLU A 324 9.92 5.65 4.73
CA GLU A 324 9.42 4.45 4.04
C GLU A 324 10.07 3.20 4.63
N VAL A 325 9.29 2.13 4.76
CA VAL A 325 9.77 0.87 5.33
C VAL A 325 8.96 -0.31 4.79
N ASN A 326 9.61 -1.46 4.61
CA ASN A 326 8.93 -2.72 4.29
C ASN A 326 8.76 -3.54 5.56
N VAL A 327 7.52 -3.88 5.90
CA VAL A 327 7.19 -4.72 7.05
C VAL A 327 6.61 -6.03 6.57
N LYS A 328 7.23 -7.14 6.97
CA LYS A 328 6.77 -8.48 6.65
C LYS A 328 5.90 -9.02 7.78
N VAL A 329 4.68 -9.42 7.45
CA VAL A 329 3.67 -9.94 8.38
C VAL A 329 3.06 -11.25 7.85
N ALA A 330 2.31 -11.96 8.70
CA ALA A 330 1.49 -13.08 8.23
C ALA A 330 0.34 -12.57 7.35
N THR A 331 0.03 -13.26 6.24
CA THR A 331 -1.06 -12.84 5.32
C THR A 331 -2.40 -12.69 6.04
N GLN A 332 -2.64 -13.49 7.08
CA GLN A 332 -3.86 -13.39 7.89
C GLN A 332 -4.09 -11.99 8.50
N LEU A 333 -3.02 -11.26 8.81
CA LEU A 333 -3.11 -9.88 9.33
C LEU A 333 -3.31 -8.85 8.21
N ALA A 334 -2.79 -9.14 7.02
CA ALA A 334 -2.84 -8.23 5.88
C ALA A 334 -4.08 -8.40 4.99
N LYS A 335 -4.82 -9.52 5.10
CA LYS A 335 -5.91 -9.91 4.18
C LYS A 335 -7.07 -8.92 4.03
N GLY A 336 -7.21 -7.97 4.96
CA GLY A 336 -8.23 -6.91 4.89
C GLY A 336 -7.68 -5.52 4.59
N LEU A 337 -6.36 -5.37 4.43
CA LEU A 337 -5.75 -4.07 4.16
C LEU A 337 -5.94 -3.66 2.71
N ARG A 338 -6.27 -2.38 2.54
CA ARG A 338 -6.30 -1.68 1.26
C ARG A 338 -5.12 -0.72 1.18
N LEU A 339 -4.80 -0.29 -0.03
CA LEU A 339 -3.85 0.79 -0.23
C LEU A 339 -4.40 2.08 0.42
N LEU A 340 -3.51 2.89 0.97
CA LEU A 340 -3.77 4.05 1.83
C LEU A 340 -4.36 3.77 3.21
N ASP A 341 -4.64 2.53 3.59
CA ASP A 341 -5.10 2.25 4.95
C ASP A 341 -4.01 2.63 5.98
N PRO A 342 -4.40 3.17 7.15
CA PRO A 342 -3.46 3.59 8.17
C PRO A 342 -2.81 2.41 8.90
N VAL A 343 -1.52 2.53 9.21
CA VAL A 343 -0.73 1.52 9.93
C VAL A 343 0.15 2.21 10.97
N SER A 344 0.22 1.64 12.17
CA SER A 344 1.21 1.99 13.20
C SER A 344 2.29 0.91 13.24
N VAL A 345 3.55 1.31 13.34
CA VAL A 345 4.69 0.39 13.48
C VAL A 345 5.49 0.79 14.71
N SER A 346 5.53 -0.09 15.71
CA SER A 346 6.37 0.06 16.90
C SER A 346 7.58 -0.86 16.79
N ALA A 347 8.77 -0.28 16.72
CA ALA A 347 10.05 -0.98 16.75
C ALA A 347 11.00 -0.28 17.72
N PRO A 348 10.96 -0.62 19.02
CA PRO A 348 11.81 0.00 20.03
C PRO A 348 13.28 -0.40 19.87
N PHE A 349 14.19 0.46 20.34
CA PHE A 349 15.59 0.09 20.49
C PHE A 349 15.73 -1.10 21.45
N ARG A 350 16.62 -2.04 21.13
CA ARG A 350 16.96 -3.12 22.05
C ARG A 350 18.21 -2.73 22.82
N LEU A 351 18.11 -2.71 24.14
CA LEU A 351 19.25 -2.53 25.03
C LEU A 351 19.52 -3.87 25.69
N ASN A 352 20.69 -4.45 25.45
CA ASN A 352 21.14 -5.63 26.18
C ASN A 352 22.23 -5.21 27.17
N PRO A 353 22.10 -5.50 28.48
CA PRO A 353 23.17 -5.20 29.39
C PRO A 353 24.40 -6.09 29.08
N PRO A 354 25.62 -5.63 29.42
CA PRO A 354 26.80 -6.48 29.37
C PRO A 354 26.58 -7.76 30.19
N ALA A 355 27.14 -8.88 29.74
CA ALA A 355 26.99 -10.18 30.42
C ALA A 355 27.34 -10.07 31.92
N GLY A 356 26.41 -10.50 32.79
CA GLY A 356 26.58 -10.46 34.25
C GLY A 356 26.27 -9.11 34.92
N LYS A 357 25.75 -8.11 34.19
CA LYS A 357 25.32 -6.82 34.75
C LYS A 357 23.83 -6.56 34.49
N PHE A 358 23.18 -5.81 35.38
CA PHE A 358 21.82 -5.31 35.17
C PHE A 358 21.84 -4.08 34.25
N LEU A 359 20.74 -3.82 33.51
CA LEU A 359 20.57 -2.55 32.80
C LEU A 359 20.59 -1.42 33.86
N PRO A 360 21.46 -0.41 33.73
CA PRO A 360 21.46 0.70 34.67
C PRO A 360 20.12 1.44 34.58
N ILE A 361 19.43 1.56 35.71
CA ILE A 361 18.29 2.46 35.84
C ILE A 361 18.84 3.89 35.72
N ILE A 362 18.46 4.59 34.64
CA ILE A 362 18.95 5.94 34.35
C ILE A 362 18.52 6.87 35.51
N GLY A 363 19.50 7.51 36.13
CA GLY A 363 19.34 8.31 37.37
C GLY A 363 20.31 7.94 38.49
N VAL A 364 21.01 6.80 38.38
CA VAL A 364 22.02 6.37 39.38
C VAL A 364 23.43 6.23 38.79
N THR A 365 23.60 6.39 37.47
CA THR A 365 24.89 6.21 36.79
C THR A 365 25.30 7.48 36.07
N LYS A 366 26.48 8.02 36.41
CA LYS A 366 27.09 9.13 35.68
C LYS A 366 27.47 8.63 34.28
N ILE A 367 26.91 9.25 33.24
CA ILE A 367 27.37 9.04 31.86
C ILE A 367 28.83 9.50 31.81
N GLY A 368 29.77 8.59 31.53
CA GLY A 368 31.21 8.89 31.45
C GLY A 368 32.10 8.12 32.43
N ASP A 369 31.57 7.19 33.23
CA ASP A 369 32.41 6.32 34.08
C ASP A 369 33.10 5.25 33.20
N ALA A 370 34.42 5.34 33.04
CA ALA A 370 35.21 4.52 32.13
C ALA A 370 35.13 3.00 32.42
N ASP A 371 34.68 2.64 33.61
CA ASP A 371 34.64 1.26 34.12
C ASP A 371 33.27 0.58 33.92
N GLN A 372 32.27 1.29 33.41
CA GLN A 372 30.94 0.74 33.10
C GLN A 372 30.65 0.82 31.60
N PRO A 373 30.87 -0.26 30.84
CA PRO A 373 30.56 -0.27 29.41
C PRO A 373 29.09 0.03 29.22
N LEU A 374 28.80 0.99 28.32
CA LEU A 374 27.45 1.29 27.90
C LEU A 374 26.72 0.00 27.47
N PRO A 375 25.41 -0.13 27.75
CA PRO A 375 24.65 -1.29 27.30
C PRO A 375 24.78 -1.45 25.79
N HIS A 376 24.93 -2.70 25.35
CA HIS A 376 25.00 -3.00 23.93
C HIS A 376 23.63 -2.70 23.30
N VAL A 377 23.60 -1.70 22.41
CA VAL A 377 22.41 -1.42 21.61
C VAL A 377 22.35 -2.47 20.48
N TYR A 378 21.25 -3.21 20.43
CA TYR A 378 20.92 -4.11 19.32
C TYR A 378 19.80 -3.47 18.48
N GLY A 379 20.00 -3.42 17.16
CA GLY A 379 19.15 -2.67 16.25
C GLY A 379 19.70 -1.27 16.01
N SER A 380 19.71 -0.84 14.75
CA SER A 380 20.31 0.42 14.32
C SER A 380 19.33 1.60 14.33
N ILE A 381 18.02 1.35 14.43
CA ILE A 381 16.96 2.32 14.19
C ILE A 381 15.76 2.02 15.09
N GLU A 382 15.20 3.06 15.71
CA GLU A 382 13.90 3.04 16.39
C GLU A 382 12.83 3.60 15.47
N ILE A 383 11.68 2.92 15.42
CA ILE A 383 10.48 3.42 14.75
C ILE A 383 9.42 3.61 15.84
N PRO A 384 9.11 4.87 16.20
CA PRO A 384 8.12 5.14 17.23
C PRO A 384 6.70 4.85 16.72
N GLY A 385 5.92 4.12 17.51
CA GLY A 385 4.57 3.68 17.19
C GLY A 385 3.55 4.81 17.05
N ARG A 386 3.87 6.02 17.50
CA ARG A 386 3.06 7.22 17.25
C ARG A 386 3.07 7.68 15.79
N LEU A 387 4.02 7.21 14.97
CA LEU A 387 4.08 7.57 13.56
C LEU A 387 2.94 6.90 12.80
N LYS A 388 2.16 7.72 12.08
CA LYS A 388 1.10 7.25 11.20
C LYS A 388 1.72 6.92 9.85
N PHE A 389 1.68 5.65 9.48
CA PHE A 389 2.00 5.19 8.13
C PHE A 389 0.72 4.96 7.33
N LYS A 390 0.85 4.95 6.01
CA LYS A 390 -0.16 4.48 5.06
C LYS A 390 0.44 3.40 4.18
N VAL A 391 -0.35 2.41 3.80
CA VAL A 391 0.08 1.35 2.89
C VAL A 391 0.20 1.89 1.47
N ILE A 392 1.36 1.76 0.83
CA ILE A 392 1.56 2.12 -0.58
C ILE A 392 1.75 0.90 -1.48
N GLU A 393 2.09 -0.25 -0.91
CA GLU A 393 2.14 -1.51 -1.63
C GLU A 393 1.89 -2.70 -0.71
N ILE A 394 1.21 -3.71 -1.25
CA ILE A 394 0.98 -5.01 -0.62
C ILE A 394 1.49 -6.06 -1.59
N GLU A 395 2.41 -6.90 -1.14
CA GLU A 395 2.93 -8.04 -1.89
C GLU A 395 2.70 -9.34 -1.11
N ASP A 396 1.85 -10.21 -1.63
CA ASP A 396 1.53 -11.50 -1.03
C ASP A 396 2.40 -12.62 -1.60
N SER A 397 3.06 -13.35 -0.71
CA SER A 397 3.75 -14.60 -1.02
C SER A 397 2.85 -15.78 -0.67
N VAL A 398 2.21 -16.35 -1.69
CA VAL A 398 1.28 -17.48 -1.55
C VAL A 398 1.96 -18.72 -0.96
N GLU A 399 3.17 -19.03 -1.40
CA GLU A 399 3.95 -20.18 -0.91
C GLU A 399 4.26 -20.08 0.59
N LYS A 400 4.55 -18.88 1.09
CA LYS A 400 5.00 -18.66 2.47
C LYS A 400 3.89 -18.22 3.41
N PHE A 401 2.70 -17.90 2.89
CA PHE A 401 1.59 -17.28 3.65
C PHE A 401 2.03 -16.01 4.40
N THR A 402 2.92 -15.23 3.78
CA THR A 402 3.40 -13.96 4.31
C THR A 402 3.16 -12.83 3.33
N SER A 403 2.87 -11.64 3.85
CA SER A 403 2.68 -10.43 3.08
C SER A 403 3.73 -9.40 3.44
N ILE A 404 4.25 -8.69 2.44
CA ILE A 404 5.14 -7.54 2.62
C ILE A 404 4.30 -6.29 2.39
N LEU A 405 4.26 -5.44 3.42
CA LEU A 405 3.62 -4.14 3.38
C LEU A 405 4.70 -3.09 3.18
N LYS A 406 4.70 -2.38 2.04
CA LYS A 406 5.49 -1.16 1.89
C LYS A 406 4.69 -0.01 2.47
N LEU A 407 5.23 0.58 3.52
CA LEU A 407 4.61 1.63 4.29
C LEU A 407 5.31 2.95 4.00
N ARG A 408 4.53 4.03 3.98
CA ARG A 408 5.05 5.40 3.90
C ARG A 408 4.41 6.26 4.96
N GLN A 409 5.21 7.11 5.61
CA GLN A 409 4.70 8.04 6.60
C GLN A 409 3.61 8.95 5.98
N ALA A 410 2.51 9.12 6.70
CA ALA A 410 1.44 10.04 6.38
C ALA A 410 1.86 11.49 6.69
N GLY A 411 1.04 12.45 6.25
CA GLY A 411 1.28 13.88 6.45
C GLY A 411 2.01 14.56 5.30
N THR A 412 1.91 15.88 5.26
CA THR A 412 2.47 16.76 4.20
C THR A 412 3.49 17.77 4.73
N SER A 413 3.60 17.86 6.05
CA SER A 413 4.45 18.81 6.76
C SER A 413 5.24 18.11 7.87
N ALA A 414 6.29 18.77 8.35
CA ALA A 414 7.05 18.26 9.48
C ALA A 414 6.13 18.22 10.73
N GLY A 415 5.89 17.03 11.27
CA GLY A 415 5.03 16.82 12.44
C GLY A 415 3.61 16.29 12.15
N ASP A 416 3.10 16.48 10.93
CA ASP A 416 1.73 16.13 10.47
C ASP A 416 1.52 14.61 10.20
N GLY A 417 2.53 13.79 10.53
CA GLY A 417 2.57 12.36 10.26
C GLY A 417 2.45 11.49 11.50
N GLN A 418 1.70 11.96 12.50
CA GLN A 418 1.50 11.29 13.78
C GLN A 418 0.02 11.04 14.05
N PHE A 419 -0.29 10.13 14.97
CA PHE A 419 -1.66 9.96 15.45
C PHE A 419 -1.98 11.02 16.52
N ASP A 420 -3.02 11.82 16.29
CA ASP A 420 -3.33 12.99 17.12
C ASP A 420 -4.29 12.71 18.30
N SER A 421 -4.76 11.47 18.46
CA SER A 421 -5.77 11.11 19.47
C SER A 421 -5.30 10.00 20.45
N PRO A 422 -5.45 10.20 21.78
CA PRO A 422 -5.30 9.14 22.76
C PRO A 422 -6.29 8.00 22.46
N GLY A 423 -5.79 6.77 22.25
CA GLY A 423 -6.61 5.60 21.96
C GLY A 423 -6.45 4.98 20.56
N GLN A 424 -5.87 5.70 19.59
CA GLN A 424 -5.49 5.11 18.29
C GLN A 424 -4.10 4.48 18.30
N CYS A 425 -3.27 4.81 19.29
CA CYS A 425 -2.01 4.15 19.58
C CYS A 425 -2.17 3.28 20.83
N GLY A 426 -2.12 1.95 20.67
CA GLY A 426 -1.86 1.02 21.78
C GLY A 426 -0.40 1.05 22.25
N VAL A 427 0.28 2.19 22.10
CA VAL A 427 1.73 2.36 22.25
C VAL A 427 1.98 3.50 23.22
N ILE A 428 2.38 3.14 24.43
CA ILE A 428 2.97 4.06 25.40
C ILE A 428 4.47 4.09 25.09
N GLU A 429 4.94 5.18 24.51
CA GLU A 429 6.37 5.42 24.30
C GLU A 429 6.83 6.58 25.18
N PHE A 430 7.83 6.31 26.02
CA PHE A 430 8.50 7.34 26.79
C PHE A 430 9.51 8.03 25.88
N SER A 431 9.28 9.29 25.54
CA SER A 431 10.26 10.14 24.85
C SER A 431 10.67 11.29 25.77
N MET A 432 11.96 11.39 26.08
CA MET A 432 12.53 12.49 26.86
C MET A 432 12.77 13.69 25.95
N ILE A 433 12.04 14.79 26.18
CA ILE A 433 12.30 16.10 25.59
C ILE A 433 13.04 16.92 26.64
N GLY A 434 14.28 17.32 26.36
CA GLY A 434 14.97 18.32 27.16
C GLY A 434 14.62 19.72 26.66
N GLU A 435 14.41 20.68 27.56
CA GLU A 435 14.99 22.03 27.35
C GLU A 435 14.92 23.00 28.54
N SER A 436 15.96 23.84 28.56
CA SER A 436 16.09 25.25 28.96
C SER A 436 15.78 25.71 30.40
N VAL A 437 16.70 26.51 30.95
CA VAL A 437 16.52 27.26 32.19
C VAL A 437 16.36 28.75 31.84
N LEU A 438 15.32 29.39 32.37
CA LEU A 438 15.29 30.84 32.60
C LEU A 438 15.94 31.10 33.96
N CYS A 439 17.15 31.67 33.98
CA CYS A 439 17.77 32.10 35.23
C CYS A 439 17.18 33.45 35.65
N GLY A 440 16.52 33.49 36.80
CA GLY A 440 16.33 34.72 37.56
C GLY A 440 17.66 35.16 38.18
N GLU A 441 17.98 36.44 38.01
CA GLU A 441 18.97 37.20 38.79
C GLU A 441 20.43 36.69 38.77
N GLY A 442 21.09 36.86 37.62
CA GLY A 442 22.41 37.52 37.59
C GLY A 442 23.66 36.77 38.08
N ASN A 443 23.71 35.43 38.10
CA ASN A 443 24.98 34.70 38.29
C ASN A 443 25.04 33.37 37.49
N PRO A 444 26.17 33.00 36.86
CA PRO A 444 26.31 31.73 36.15
C PRO A 444 26.48 30.57 37.15
N CYS A 445 25.57 29.60 37.13
CA CYS A 445 25.67 28.40 37.96
C CYS A 445 26.50 27.30 37.25
N ASP A 446 27.73 27.13 37.72
CA ASP A 446 28.70 26.09 37.31
C ASP A 446 28.40 24.67 37.83
N ASN A 447 27.17 24.36 38.26
CA ASN A 447 26.84 23.02 38.77
C ASN A 447 25.50 22.54 38.19
N TRP A 448 25.59 21.81 37.08
CA TRP A 448 24.52 20.98 36.55
C TRP A 448 24.26 19.79 37.48
N ASN A 449 23.05 19.66 38.01
CA ASN A 449 22.59 18.45 38.68
C ASN A 449 21.13 18.14 38.30
N PRO A 450 20.86 17.24 37.33
CA PRO A 450 19.50 16.93 36.89
C PRO A 450 18.85 15.89 37.81
N SER A 451 17.84 16.29 38.58
CA SER A 451 17.02 15.34 39.35
C SER A 451 15.58 15.83 39.54
N VAL A 452 14.76 15.86 38.48
CA VAL A 452 13.29 15.84 38.60
C VAL A 452 12.66 15.13 37.40
N ILE A 453 11.69 14.24 37.68
CA ILE A 453 10.83 13.51 36.75
C ILE A 453 9.52 14.31 36.59
N GLY A 454 9.13 14.62 35.36
CA GLY A 454 7.75 15.01 35.02
C GLY A 454 7.00 13.80 34.47
N SER A 455 5.91 13.40 35.13
CA SER A 455 4.97 12.41 34.59
C SER A 455 4.01 13.10 33.61
N ALA A 456 3.88 12.53 32.41
CA ALA A 456 2.72 12.79 31.56
C ALA A 456 1.79 11.59 31.67
N GLN A 457 0.72 11.74 32.45
CA GLN A 457 -0.43 10.85 32.41
C GLN A 457 -1.20 11.14 31.12
N ILE A 458 -1.23 10.16 30.20
CA ILE A 458 -2.22 10.10 29.14
C ILE A 458 -2.93 8.76 29.33
N GLY A 459 -4.14 8.80 29.91
CA GLY A 459 -4.98 7.62 30.17
C GLY A 459 -5.40 6.92 28.87
N CYS A 460 -5.92 5.69 28.88
CA CYS A 460 -6.74 5.07 29.91
C CYS A 460 -6.56 3.54 29.98
N THR A 461 -6.54 2.99 31.19
CA THR A 461 -7.26 1.75 31.49
C THR A 461 -7.82 1.91 32.90
N MET A 462 -9.15 1.87 33.04
CA MET A 462 -9.76 1.61 34.34
C MET A 462 -9.40 0.17 34.69
N ILE A 463 -8.66 0.02 35.79
CA ILE A 463 -8.36 -1.29 36.37
C ILE A 463 -9.55 -1.64 37.26
N ALA A 464 -10.15 -2.81 37.02
CA ALA A 464 -10.93 -3.53 38.01
C ALA A 464 -9.98 -4.32 38.93
#